data_AF-A0A8T4R290-F1
#
_entry.id   AF-A0A8T4R290-F1
#
_cell.length_a   1.000
_cell.length_b   1.000
_cell.length_c   1.000
_cell.angle_alpha   90.00
_cell.angle_beta   90.00
_cell.angle_gamma   90.00
#
_symmetry.space_group_name_H-M   'P 1'
#
loop_
_entity.id
_entity.type
_entity.pdbx_description
1 polymer ?
#
loop_
_entity_poly.entity_id
_entity_poly.type
_entity_poly.pdbx_seq_one_letter_code
_entity_poly.pdbx_strand_id
1 'polypeptide(L)'
;MEKCDCGSVPKKEDLFCRSCGKKMNDDDSFLCECGAEVEENDNFCHACGVKFDGVEEEDEFLESTDDTLNPTDETEEAKCNTCGNPY
;
A
#
# COMPACT_ATOMS: atom_id res chain seq x y z
N MET A 1 7.06 7.37 -16.75
CA MET A 1 7.49 7.57 -15.36
C MET A 1 7.86 9.03 -15.22
N GLU A 2 6.96 9.86 -14.71
CA GLU A 2 7.26 11.26 -14.47
C GLU A 2 8.10 11.41 -13.22
N LYS A 3 9.21 12.13 -13.34
CA LYS A 3 10.14 12.40 -12.24
C LYS A 3 9.47 13.43 -11.34
N CYS A 4 9.52 13.23 -10.03
CA CYS A 4 9.02 14.22 -9.08
C CYS A 4 9.82 15.54 -9.21
N ASP A 5 9.20 16.68 -8.94
CA ASP A 5 9.84 18.01 -8.97
C ASP A 5 11.09 18.08 -8.09
N CYS A 6 11.12 17.33 -6.98
CA CYS A 6 12.27 17.25 -6.08
C CYS A 6 13.47 16.50 -6.68
N GLY A 7 13.30 15.88 -7.84
CA GLY A 7 14.35 15.13 -8.53
C GLY A 7 14.35 13.63 -8.25
N SER A 8 13.47 13.13 -7.37
CA SER A 8 13.34 11.69 -7.12
C SER A 8 12.50 11.00 -8.19
N VAL A 9 12.83 9.74 -8.47
CA VAL A 9 12.09 8.89 -9.42
C VAL A 9 11.19 7.96 -8.60
N PRO A 10 9.90 8.31 -8.42
CA PRO A 10 8.96 7.41 -7.75
C PRO A 10 8.69 6.18 -8.61
N LYS A 11 8.28 5.08 -7.96
CA LYS A 11 7.72 3.91 -8.64
C LYS A 11 6.28 4.22 -9.08
N LYS A 12 5.74 3.40 -9.99
CA LYS A 12 4.38 3.59 -10.51
C LYS A 12 3.34 3.42 -9.39
N GLU A 13 3.67 2.60 -8.41
CA GLU A 13 2.84 2.29 -7.23
C GLU A 13 3.02 3.31 -6.09
N ASP A 14 3.98 4.25 -6.17
CA ASP A 14 4.24 5.18 -5.07
C ASP A 14 3.20 6.31 -5.08
N LEU A 15 2.21 6.24 -4.18
CA LEU A 15 1.21 7.30 -3.94
C LEU A 15 1.86 8.64 -3.52
N PHE A 16 3.00 8.57 -2.82
CA PHE A 16 3.74 9.73 -2.33
C PHE A 16 5.23 9.60 -2.63
N CYS A 17 5.86 10.73 -2.94
CA CYS A 17 7.29 10.81 -3.11
C CYS A 17 8.00 10.55 -1.77
N ARG A 18 8.74 9.45 -1.68
CA ARG A 18 9.51 9.06 -0.47
C ARG A 18 10.58 10.07 -0.04
N SER A 19 10.96 10.99 -0.93
CA SER A 19 12.01 11.98 -0.65
C SER A 19 11.48 13.34 -0.21
N CYS A 20 10.30 13.76 -0.68
CA CYS A 20 9.75 15.08 -0.35
C CYS A 20 8.32 15.05 0.21
N GLY A 21 7.66 13.90 0.22
CA GLY A 21 6.29 13.72 0.71
C GLY A 21 5.20 14.21 -0.24
N LYS A 22 5.55 14.70 -1.44
CA LYS A 22 4.56 15.16 -2.43
C LYS A 22 3.72 13.97 -2.93
N LYS A 23 2.39 14.12 -2.96
CA LYS A 23 1.48 13.14 -3.58
C LYS A 23 1.78 13.05 -5.09
N MET A 24 1.95 11.83 -5.59
CA MET A 24 2.36 11.53 -6.97
C MET A 24 1.27 10.79 -7.76
N ASN A 25 0.40 10.05 -7.07
CA ASN A 25 -0.83 9.54 -7.65
C ASN A 25 -1.89 10.61 -7.39
N ASP A 26 -2.30 11.31 -8.44
CA ASP A 26 -3.56 12.01 -8.41
C ASP A 26 -4.61 10.90 -8.41
N ASP A 27 -5.16 10.56 -7.23
CA ASP A 27 -6.38 9.75 -7.18
C ASP A 27 -7.33 10.35 -8.21
N ASP A 28 -7.77 9.56 -9.18
CA ASP A 28 -8.49 10.02 -10.36
C ASP A 28 -9.84 10.55 -9.89
N SER A 29 -9.86 11.82 -9.50
CA SER A 29 -11.10 12.52 -9.18
C SER A 29 -11.78 12.89 -10.50
N PHE A 30 -13.06 12.57 -10.59
CA PHE A 30 -13.86 12.90 -11.76
C PHE A 30 -14.91 13.95 -11.39
N LEU A 31 -15.23 14.77 -12.38
CA LEU A 31 -16.28 15.77 -12.21
C LEU A 31 -17.64 15.11 -12.45
N CYS A 32 -18.48 15.07 -11.43
CA CYS A 32 -19.88 14.69 -11.57
C CYS A 32 -20.61 15.67 -12.48
N GLU A 33 -21.67 15.22 -13.16
CA GLU A 33 -22.57 16.08 -13.97
C GLU A 33 -23.17 17.26 -13.19
N CYS A 34 -23.26 17.15 -11.86
CA CYS A 34 -23.71 18.25 -11.00
C CYS A 34 -22.64 19.33 -10.73
N GLY A 35 -21.39 19.10 -11.15
CA GLY A 35 -20.25 19.99 -10.95
C GLY A 35 -19.46 19.74 -9.66
N ALA A 36 -19.78 18.70 -8.89
CA ALA A 36 -18.99 18.27 -7.74
C ALA A 36 -17.83 17.37 -8.18
N GLU A 37 -16.67 17.54 -7.55
CA GLU A 37 -15.52 16.64 -7.68
C GLU A 37 -15.78 15.38 -6.83
N VAL A 38 -15.71 14.20 -7.43
CA VAL A 38 -15.98 12.91 -6.78
C VAL A 38 -14.75 12.02 -6.94
N GLU A 39 -14.35 11.34 -5.88
CA GLU A 39 -13.23 10.40 -5.93
C GLU A 39 -13.65 9.15 -6.71
N GLU A 40 -12.76 8.55 -7.50
CA GLU A 40 -13.05 7.29 -8.21
C GLU A 40 -13.46 6.12 -7.29
N ASN A 41 -13.03 6.16 -6.03
CA ASN A 41 -13.40 5.20 -4.99
C ASN A 41 -14.83 5.42 -4.46
N ASP A 42 -15.45 6.56 -4.75
CA ASP A 42 -16.81 6.86 -4.32
C ASP A 42 -17.84 6.22 -5.27
N ASN A 43 -18.74 5.42 -4.69
CA ASN A 43 -19.84 4.80 -5.42
C ASN A 43 -21.02 5.77 -5.67
N PHE A 44 -20.97 6.98 -5.12
CA PHE A 44 -22.00 7.99 -5.26
C PHE A 44 -21.47 9.40 -5.08
N CYS A 45 -22.05 10.36 -5.80
CA CYS A 45 -21.74 11.77 -5.61
C CYS A 45 -22.27 12.27 -4.26
N HIS A 46 -21.39 12.79 -3.41
CA HIS A 46 -21.76 13.37 -2.12
C HIS A 46 -22.63 14.63 -2.23
N ALA A 47 -22.63 15.31 -3.38
CA ALA A 47 -23.39 16.55 -3.59
C ALA A 47 -24.81 16.31 -4.13
N CYS A 48 -24.98 15.40 -5.11
CA CYS A 48 -26.27 15.16 -5.75
C CYS A 48 -26.86 13.76 -5.49
N GLY A 49 -26.07 12.82 -4.95
CA GLY A 49 -26.50 11.46 -4.64
C GLY A 49 -26.63 10.52 -5.85
N VAL A 50 -26.18 10.93 -7.04
CA VAL A 50 -26.17 10.05 -8.21
C VAL A 50 -25.09 8.96 -8.01
N LYS A 51 -25.38 7.74 -8.46
CA LYS A 51 -24.50 6.57 -8.26
C LYS A 51 -23.61 6.34 -9.47
N PHE A 52 -22.41 5.85 -9.22
CA PHE A 52 -21.45 5.43 -10.24
C PHE A 52 -20.78 4.14 -9.78
N ASP A 53 -20.31 3.34 -10.73
CA ASP A 53 -19.49 2.17 -10.45
C ASP A 53 -18.04 2.64 -10.29
N GLY A 54 -17.59 2.81 -9.04
CA GLY A 54 -16.19 3.13 -8.75
C GLY A 54 -15.28 1.99 -9.21
N VAL A 55 -14.07 2.31 -9.67
CA VAL A 55 -13.09 1.27 -9.99
C VAL A 55 -12.51 0.77 -8.68
N GLU A 56 -12.76 -0.49 -8.37
CA GLU A 56 -12.06 -1.12 -7.25
C GLU A 56 -10.59 -1.23 -7.68
N GLU A 57 -9.73 -0.45 -7.03
CA GLU A 57 -8.29 -0.68 -7.07
C GLU A 57 -8.09 -2.13 -6.65
N GLU A 58 -7.74 -3.00 -7.60
CA GLU A 58 -7.19 -4.32 -7.33
C GLU A 58 -5.86 -4.05 -6.62
N ASP A 59 -5.94 -3.87 -5.29
CA ASP A 59 -4.82 -3.95 -4.38
C ASP A 59 -4.13 -5.28 -4.72
N GLU A 60 -3.09 -5.23 -5.56
CA GLU A 60 -2.17 -6.33 -5.73
C GLU A 60 -1.49 -6.52 -4.39
N PHE A 61 -2.18 -7.29 -3.55
CA PHE A 61 -1.68 -7.92 -2.35
C PHE A 61 -0.47 -8.74 -2.81
N LEU A 62 0.70 -8.11 -2.79
CA LEU A 62 1.97 -8.79 -2.84
C LEU A 62 1.98 -9.71 -1.62
N GLU A 63 1.49 -10.94 -1.81
CA GLU A 63 1.82 -12.05 -0.95
C GLU A 63 3.35 -12.12 -0.94
N SER A 64 3.95 -11.54 0.09
CA SER A 64 5.29 -11.92 0.47
C SER A 64 5.19 -13.35 0.99
N THR A 65 5.17 -14.33 0.08
CA THR A 65 5.63 -15.66 0.41
C THR A 65 7.13 -15.54 0.66
N ASP A 66 7.48 -15.18 1.90
CA ASP A 66 8.81 -15.36 2.46
C ASP A 66 9.03 -16.87 2.64
N ASP A 67 9.18 -17.55 1.51
CA ASP A 67 9.82 -18.85 1.48
C ASP A 67 11.32 -18.60 1.59
N THR A 68 11.85 -18.87 2.78
CA THR A 68 13.12 -19.57 3.06
C THR A 68 13.97 -18.93 4.17
N LEU A 69 13.44 -18.90 5.40
CA LEU A 69 14.28 -19.26 6.54
C LEU A 69 14.16 -20.75 6.80
N ASN A 70 14.92 -21.51 6.01
CA ASN A 70 15.28 -22.87 6.32
C ASN A 70 16.72 -22.86 6.88
N PRO A 71 16.94 -22.61 8.20
CA PRO A 71 18.16 -23.08 8.83
C PRO A 71 18.02 -24.59 9.00
N THR A 72 18.63 -25.34 8.09
CA THR A 72 18.89 -26.75 8.30
C THR A 72 19.70 -26.92 9.58
N ASP A 73 19.12 -27.65 10.52
CA ASP A 73 19.76 -28.66 11.36
C ASP A 73 21.10 -28.27 12.02
N GLU A 74 21.03 -27.78 13.26
CA GLU A 74 21.86 -28.33 14.33
C GLU A 74 21.26 -27.97 15.71
N THR A 75 20.93 -29.02 16.43
CA THR A 75 20.50 -29.06 17.83
C THR A 75 21.50 -28.36 18.76
N GLU A 76 21.04 -27.40 19.55
CA GLU A 76 21.44 -27.30 20.97
C GLU A 76 20.44 -26.44 21.74
N GLU A 77 19.60 -27.12 22.53
CA GLU A 77 18.66 -26.51 23.46
C GLU A 77 19.45 -25.70 24.49
N ALA A 78 19.43 -24.37 24.40
CA ALA A 78 19.98 -23.52 25.45
C ALA A 78 19.14 -23.69 26.71
N LYS A 79 19.59 -24.57 27.62
CA LYS A 79 18.96 -24.79 28.94
C LYS A 79 19.41 -23.70 29.89
N CYS A 80 18.46 -23.14 30.64
CA CYS A 80 18.78 -22.21 31.72
C CYS A 80 19.65 -22.91 32.78
N ASN A 81 20.90 -22.46 32.95
CA ASN A 81 21.87 -23.05 33.89
C ASN A 81 21.49 -22.90 35.38
N THR A 82 20.37 -22.23 35.69
CA THR A 82 19.89 -22.01 37.06
C THR A 82 18.64 -22.85 37.37
N CYS A 83 17.80 -23.19 36.39
CA CYS A 83 16.53 -23.87 36.64
C CYS A 83 16.17 -24.99 35.65
N GLY A 84 17.01 -25.28 34.66
CA GLY A 84 16.90 -26.48 33.81
C GLY A 84 15.77 -26.50 32.79
N ASN A 85 14.96 -25.44 32.69
CA ASN A 85 13.95 -25.33 31.65
C ASN A 85 14.54 -24.76 30.35
N PRO A 86 14.06 -25.22 29.18
CA PRO A 86 14.37 -24.59 27.90
C PRO A 86 13.72 -23.20 27.84
N TYR A 87 14.38 -22.25 27.17
CA TYR A 87 13.80 -20.95 26.86
C TYR A 87 12.78 -21.05 25.73
#